data_AF-A0A7R8ZQG4-F1
#
_entry.id   AF-A0A7R8ZQG4-F1
#
_cell.length_a   1.000
_cell.length_b   1.000
_cell.length_c   1.000
_cell.angle_alpha   90.00
_cell.angle_beta   90.00
_cell.angle_gamma   90.00
#
_symmetry.space_group_name_H-M   'P 1'
#
loop_
_entity.id
_entity.type
_entity.pdbx_description
1 polymer ?
#
loop_
_entity_poly.entity_id
_entity_poly.type
_entity_poly.pdbx_seq_one_letter_code
_entity_poly.pdbx_strand_id
1 'polypeptide(L)'
;MQRFHRLAWLRFPCRPSPSEVTCPIEELAAKTSQILHSFLRPSAVSVDGPPNEKRSKLRSWRAQALWAKFDKRAAHRCYSRGKACPASRVLIIGGGPVGLRTAVEAQLLGAKVVVVEKRDRFSRNNVVHLWPFVIHDLKALGAKKFYGKFCAGAIDHISIRQFQCIMLKVALLLGVEVHESVAFEDLLEPPEDQENGGGKGQENGGGKGQENGGGKGQENGGGKGQENGAIGWRARFSPPDHPVSQYEFDIMVGADGKRNTLKGFKRKEFRGRLAIAITANFINRHTEAEARVEEISGVAFIFNQKFFKELNEETGIDLENIVYYKDETHYFVMTAKKHSLLAKHVILKSCRMICYFFFFLLRFAASSSDSASDTSIFLLLRFLLAASSSAA
;
A
#
# COMPACT_ATOMS: atom_id res chain seq x y z
N MET A 1 25.16 28.61 -16.24
CA MET A 1 24.47 27.40 -16.71
C MET A 1 24.77 26.16 -15.83
N GLN A 2 24.68 26.28 -14.49
CA GLN A 2 24.91 25.16 -13.53
C GLN A 2 24.00 25.24 -12.27
N ARG A 3 22.79 25.82 -12.39
CA ARG A 3 21.84 25.97 -11.26
C ARG A 3 20.56 25.12 -11.35
N PHE A 4 20.40 24.30 -12.39
CA PHE A 4 19.17 23.52 -12.60
C PHE A 4 19.24 22.03 -12.21
N HIS A 5 20.40 21.48 -11.84
CA HIS A 5 20.55 20.05 -11.56
C HIS A 5 20.33 19.60 -10.10
N ARG A 6 20.06 20.50 -9.13
CA ARG A 6 19.89 20.12 -7.70
C ARG A 6 18.45 20.00 -7.22
N LEU A 7 17.48 19.86 -8.12
CA LEU A 7 16.04 19.89 -7.77
C LEU A 7 15.23 18.64 -8.15
N ALA A 8 15.88 17.58 -8.65
CA ALA A 8 15.28 16.29 -9.00
C ALA A 8 14.96 15.37 -7.79
N TRP A 9 15.42 15.68 -6.59
CA TRP A 9 15.45 14.75 -5.44
C TRP A 9 14.11 14.43 -4.75
N LEU A 10 13.06 15.24 -4.96
CA LEU A 10 11.68 14.95 -4.50
C LEU A 10 10.74 14.53 -5.63
N ARG A 11 11.13 14.80 -6.89
CA ARG A 11 10.52 14.25 -8.09
C ARG A 11 11.34 13.04 -8.48
N PHE A 12 11.18 11.94 -7.76
CA PHE A 12 11.79 10.69 -8.19
C PHE A 12 11.39 10.38 -9.64
N PRO A 13 12.34 10.01 -10.52
CA PRO A 13 12.00 9.35 -11.74
C PRO A 13 11.65 7.91 -11.37
N CYS A 14 10.38 7.67 -11.08
CA CYS A 14 9.77 6.53 -11.74
C CYS A 14 9.34 7.07 -13.12
N ARG A 15 10.30 7.55 -13.92
CA ARG A 15 10.18 7.39 -15.36
C ARG A 15 10.79 6.03 -15.57
N PRO A 16 9.99 4.96 -15.52
CA PRO A 16 10.48 3.77 -16.16
C PRO A 16 10.83 4.17 -17.60
N SER A 17 11.83 3.55 -18.20
CA SER A 17 11.77 3.40 -19.65
C SER A 17 10.35 2.95 -20.00
N PRO A 18 9.81 3.26 -21.18
CA PRO A 18 8.51 2.73 -21.59
C PRO A 18 8.38 1.19 -21.42
N SER A 19 9.51 0.49 -21.24
CA SER A 19 9.63 -0.94 -20.96
C SER A 19 9.67 -1.39 -19.48
N GLU A 20 9.99 -0.57 -18.47
CA GLU A 20 10.21 -1.04 -17.08
C GLU A 20 9.05 -0.75 -16.11
N VAL A 21 7.94 -1.45 -16.25
CA VAL A 21 6.68 -1.18 -15.53
C VAL A 21 6.66 -1.67 -14.06
N THR A 22 7.73 -1.48 -13.28
CA THR A 22 7.78 -1.88 -11.86
C THR A 22 8.49 -0.85 -10.98
N CYS A 23 8.10 -0.76 -9.69
CA CYS A 23 8.84 0.01 -8.68
C CYS A 23 9.32 -0.97 -7.60
N PRO A 24 10.63 -1.27 -7.51
CA PRO A 24 11.16 -2.07 -6.41
C PRO A 24 10.92 -1.36 -5.08
N ILE A 25 10.44 -2.12 -4.09
CA ILE A 25 10.19 -1.65 -2.71
C ILE A 25 11.52 -1.40 -2.03
N GLU A 26 12.47 -2.33 -2.17
CA GLU A 26 13.81 -2.19 -1.58
C GLU A 26 14.49 -0.92 -2.08
N GLU A 27 14.51 -0.66 -3.40
CA GLU A 27 15.13 0.55 -3.94
C GLU A 27 14.45 1.83 -3.41
N LEU A 28 13.12 1.81 -3.29
CA LEU A 28 12.35 2.93 -2.75
C LEU A 28 12.61 3.12 -1.25
N ALA A 29 12.68 2.03 -0.49
CA ALA A 29 12.96 2.01 0.95
C ALA A 29 14.41 2.40 1.22
N ALA A 30 15.37 1.83 0.49
CA ALA A 30 16.79 2.14 0.53
C ALA A 30 17.04 3.60 0.13
N LYS A 31 16.37 4.16 -0.89
CA LYS A 31 16.51 5.59 -1.24
C LYS A 31 15.85 6.51 -0.22
N THR A 32 14.71 6.12 0.33
CA THR A 32 14.06 6.88 1.42
C THR A 32 14.93 6.85 2.68
N SER A 33 15.52 5.69 2.99
CA SER A 33 16.45 5.48 4.10
C SER A 33 17.79 6.13 3.83
N GLN A 34 18.29 6.17 2.59
CA GLN A 34 19.51 6.87 2.20
C GLN A 34 19.31 8.38 2.25
N ILE A 35 18.11 8.91 1.97
CA ILE A 35 17.75 10.30 2.28
C ILE A 35 17.65 10.53 3.81
N LEU A 36 17.49 9.48 4.61
CA LEU A 36 17.59 9.56 6.06
C LEU A 36 19.06 9.48 6.53
N HIS A 37 19.87 8.60 5.91
CA HIS A 37 21.25 8.25 6.28
C HIS A 37 22.32 9.15 5.66
N SER A 38 22.17 9.66 4.44
CA SER A 38 23.13 10.61 3.82
C SER A 38 23.21 11.97 4.53
N PHE A 39 22.33 12.19 5.51
CA PHE A 39 22.32 13.34 6.40
C PHE A 39 22.81 13.00 7.83
N LEU A 40 23.14 11.73 8.09
CA LEU A 40 23.78 11.24 9.31
C LEU A 40 25.24 10.89 8.94
N ARG A 41 26.23 11.54 9.57
CA ARG A 41 27.65 11.18 9.34
C ARG A 41 27.90 9.72 9.74
N PRO A 42 28.84 9.02 9.07
CA PRO A 42 29.09 7.60 9.28
C PRO A 42 30.00 7.38 10.48
N SER A 43 29.47 7.53 11.68
CA SER A 43 30.08 6.97 12.89
C SER A 43 29.08 7.01 14.03
N ALA A 44 28.62 5.81 14.39
CA ALA A 44 27.64 5.50 15.43
C ALA A 44 26.21 5.99 15.12
N VAL A 45 25.27 5.04 14.97
CA VAL A 45 23.91 5.05 15.54
C VAL A 45 23.08 3.99 14.80
N SER A 46 22.51 3.07 15.58
CA SER A 46 21.45 2.13 15.23
C SER A 46 20.27 2.83 14.56
N VAL A 47 19.56 2.13 13.67
CA VAL A 47 18.42 2.64 12.88
C VAL A 47 17.21 3.08 13.76
N ASP A 48 17.29 2.81 15.07
CA ASP A 48 16.24 2.92 16.09
C ASP A 48 16.25 4.25 16.88
N GLY A 49 16.23 5.39 16.19
CA GLY A 49 16.00 6.70 16.81
C GLY A 49 14.55 7.19 16.64
N PRO A 50 13.93 7.85 17.65
CA PRO A 50 12.57 8.36 17.55
C PRO A 50 12.43 9.42 16.43
N PRO A 51 11.25 9.56 15.79
CA PRO A 51 11.04 10.45 14.63
C PRO A 51 11.48 11.91 14.84
N ASN A 52 11.46 12.40 16.08
CA ASN A 52 11.83 13.76 16.45
C ASN A 52 13.32 14.08 16.22
N GLU A 53 14.20 13.09 16.33
CA GLU A 53 15.65 13.28 16.13
C GLU A 53 16.03 13.31 14.63
N LYS A 54 15.24 12.64 13.79
CA LYS A 54 15.35 12.67 12.31
C LYS A 54 14.86 14.01 11.75
N ARG A 55 13.84 14.62 12.37
CA ARG A 55 13.22 15.90 11.95
C ARG A 55 14.10 17.13 12.19
N SER A 56 14.83 17.19 13.30
CA SER A 56 15.65 18.36 13.68
C SER A 56 16.82 18.64 12.71
N LYS A 57 17.24 17.62 11.96
CA LYS A 57 18.39 17.65 11.04
C LYS A 57 17.99 17.97 9.59
N LEU A 58 16.71 17.83 9.20
CA LEU A 58 16.24 18.03 7.82
C LEU A 58 15.59 19.41 7.60
N ARG A 59 16.42 20.46 7.46
CA ARG A 59 15.98 21.88 7.41
C ARG A 59 15.64 22.44 6.01
N SER A 60 15.52 21.60 4.98
CA SER A 60 15.13 22.06 3.64
C SER A 60 13.71 22.64 3.64
N TRP A 61 13.49 23.76 2.93
CA TRP A 61 12.16 24.37 2.79
C TRP A 61 11.10 23.39 2.25
N ARG A 62 11.51 22.44 1.39
CA ARG A 62 10.61 21.41 0.86
C ARG A 62 10.22 20.38 1.91
N ALA A 63 11.17 20.02 2.78
CA ALA A 63 10.96 19.10 3.88
C ALA A 63 10.10 19.74 4.97
N GLN A 64 10.36 21.01 5.31
CA GLN A 64 9.56 21.78 6.28
C GLN A 64 8.07 21.83 5.91
N ALA A 65 7.74 22.05 4.64
CA ALA A 65 6.35 22.04 4.18
C ALA A 65 5.67 20.66 4.30
N LEU A 66 6.45 19.57 4.23
CA LEU A 66 5.96 18.21 4.45
C LEU A 66 5.83 17.92 5.96
N TRP A 67 6.81 18.33 6.76
CA TRP A 67 6.76 18.18 8.21
C TRP A 67 5.58 18.92 8.82
N ALA A 68 5.33 20.17 8.40
CA ALA A 68 4.16 20.93 8.85
C ALA A 68 2.83 20.19 8.61
N LYS A 69 2.74 19.41 7.53
CA LYS A 69 1.57 18.56 7.25
C LYS A 69 1.46 17.38 8.22
N PHE A 70 2.56 16.68 8.46
CA PHE A 70 2.59 15.58 9.42
C PHE A 70 2.35 16.05 10.85
N ASP A 71 2.93 17.18 11.24
CA ASP A 71 2.75 17.80 12.56
C ASP A 71 1.30 18.22 12.77
N LYS A 72 0.67 18.84 11.75
CA LYS A 72 -0.76 19.15 11.79
C LYS A 72 -1.60 17.89 11.99
N ARG A 73 -1.27 16.78 11.32
CA ARG A 73 -1.98 15.51 11.50
C ARG A 73 -1.74 14.95 12.91
N ALA A 74 -0.49 14.83 13.35
CA ALA A 74 -0.12 14.29 14.66
C ALA A 74 -0.67 15.11 15.84
N ALA A 75 -0.96 16.40 15.63
CA ALA A 75 -1.55 17.27 16.63
C ALA A 75 -3.05 17.01 16.90
N HIS A 76 -3.74 16.18 16.09
CA HIS A 76 -5.13 15.82 16.38
C HIS A 76 -5.26 15.13 17.75
N ARG A 77 -6.30 15.50 18.50
CA ARG A 77 -6.54 15.04 19.89
C ARG A 77 -6.56 13.52 20.03
N CYS A 78 -7.09 12.80 19.04
CA CYS A 78 -7.18 11.34 19.06
C CYS A 78 -5.81 10.65 19.17
N TYR A 79 -4.73 11.28 18.72
CA TYR A 79 -3.38 10.71 18.81
C TYR A 79 -2.73 10.93 20.18
N SER A 80 -3.29 11.77 21.04
CA SER A 80 -2.71 12.11 22.36
C SER A 80 -1.22 12.51 22.27
N ARG A 81 -0.84 13.27 21.23
CA ARG A 81 0.55 13.61 20.91
C ARG A 81 1.48 12.38 20.77
N GLY A 82 0.97 11.30 20.18
CA GLY A 82 1.69 10.03 20.01
C GLY A 82 1.82 9.22 21.29
N LYS A 83 0.94 9.43 22.28
CA LYS A 83 0.94 8.73 23.57
C LYS A 83 -0.32 7.90 23.80
N ALA A 84 -1.13 7.67 22.76
CA ALA A 84 -2.34 6.87 22.88
C ALA A 84 -2.01 5.37 23.01
N CYS A 85 -0.98 4.88 22.30
CA CYS A 85 -0.61 3.47 22.27
C CYS A 85 0.92 3.24 22.42
N PRO A 86 1.63 3.81 23.42
CA PRO A 86 3.09 3.83 23.46
C PRO A 86 3.74 2.46 23.70
N ALA A 87 3.04 1.53 24.36
CA ALA A 87 3.52 0.18 24.63
C ALA A 87 3.06 -0.85 23.58
N SER A 88 2.19 -0.46 22.65
CA SER A 88 1.61 -1.40 21.69
C SER A 88 2.59 -1.72 20.57
N ARG A 89 2.78 -3.02 20.33
CA ARG A 89 3.55 -3.55 19.19
C ARG A 89 2.58 -4.10 18.15
N VAL A 90 2.62 -3.55 16.94
CA VAL A 90 1.65 -3.81 15.87
C VAL A 90 2.34 -4.47 14.69
N LEU A 91 1.88 -5.66 14.30
CA LEU A 91 2.25 -6.33 13.06
C LEU A 91 1.14 -6.16 12.01
N ILE A 92 1.48 -5.65 10.84
CA ILE A 92 0.55 -5.49 9.71
C ILE A 92 0.99 -6.38 8.55
N ILE A 93 0.08 -7.24 8.10
CA ILE A 93 0.33 -8.18 6.99
C ILE A 93 -0.20 -7.56 5.70
N GLY A 94 0.70 -7.11 4.83
CA GLY A 94 0.39 -6.59 3.50
C GLY A 94 0.74 -5.11 3.32
N GLY A 95 1.65 -4.81 2.38
CA GLY A 95 2.05 -3.48 1.94
C GLY A 95 1.12 -2.86 0.88
N GLY A 96 -0.18 -3.17 0.94
CA GLY A 96 -1.21 -2.57 0.10
C GLY A 96 -1.54 -1.13 0.50
N PRO A 97 -2.36 -0.39 -0.29
CA PRO A 97 -2.83 0.94 0.09
C PRO A 97 -3.45 0.98 1.49
N VAL A 98 -4.31 0.00 1.82
CA VAL A 98 -4.97 -0.10 3.12
C VAL A 98 -3.98 -0.43 4.24
N GLY A 99 -3.13 -1.44 4.06
CA GLY A 99 -2.16 -1.84 5.09
C GLY A 99 -1.18 -0.72 5.44
N LEU A 100 -0.61 -0.04 4.44
CA LEU A 100 0.26 1.11 4.65
C LEU A 100 -0.48 2.29 5.27
N ARG A 101 -1.74 2.52 4.90
CA ARG A 101 -2.56 3.58 5.50
C ARG A 101 -2.86 3.30 6.97
N THR A 102 -3.14 2.05 7.33
CA THR A 102 -3.30 1.59 8.72
C THR A 102 -2.01 1.77 9.50
N ALA A 103 -0.86 1.43 8.90
CA ALA A 103 0.45 1.60 9.53
C ALA A 103 0.73 3.05 9.93
N VAL A 104 0.38 3.99 9.04
CA VAL A 104 0.49 5.43 9.31
C VAL A 104 -0.36 5.85 10.52
N GLU A 105 -1.61 5.39 10.65
CA GLU A 105 -2.43 5.72 11.83
C GLU A 105 -1.87 5.11 13.12
N ALA A 106 -1.51 3.83 13.08
CA ALA A 106 -0.95 3.14 14.24
C ALA A 106 0.34 3.83 14.73
N GLN A 107 1.19 4.27 13.79
CA GLN A 107 2.41 4.98 14.12
C GLN A 107 2.12 6.36 14.74
N LEU A 108 1.10 7.08 14.26
CA LEU A 108 0.68 8.36 14.82
C LEU A 108 0.06 8.24 16.22
N LEU A 109 -0.57 7.09 16.55
CA LEU A 109 -1.05 6.78 17.90
C LEU A 109 0.11 6.54 18.90
N GLY A 110 1.33 6.31 18.42
CA GLY A 110 2.51 6.07 19.24
C GLY A 110 2.96 4.61 19.32
N ALA A 111 2.33 3.71 18.58
CA ALA A 111 2.71 2.29 18.57
C ALA A 111 4.04 2.06 17.84
N LYS A 112 4.73 0.95 18.16
CA LYS A 112 5.79 0.39 17.31
C LYS A 112 5.12 -0.43 16.22
N VAL A 113 5.33 -0.05 14.97
CA VAL A 113 4.64 -0.66 13.82
C VAL A 113 5.62 -1.34 12.89
N VAL A 114 5.33 -2.61 12.59
CA VAL A 114 6.05 -3.43 11.61
C VAL A 114 5.06 -3.86 10.51
N VAL A 115 5.42 -3.63 9.25
CA VAL A 115 4.66 -4.09 8.08
C VAL A 115 5.47 -5.17 7.38
N VAL A 116 4.84 -6.29 7.04
CA VAL A 116 5.43 -7.33 6.18
C VAL A 116 4.71 -7.36 4.83
N GLU A 117 5.45 -7.39 3.73
CA GLU A 117 4.92 -7.55 2.38
C GLU A 117 5.65 -8.70 1.68
N LYS A 118 4.86 -9.62 1.12
CA LYS A 118 5.39 -10.80 0.42
C LYS A 118 6.14 -10.47 -0.86
N ARG A 119 5.80 -9.37 -1.53
CA ARG A 119 6.42 -8.96 -2.79
C ARG A 119 7.57 -8.00 -2.55
N ASP A 120 8.46 -7.95 -3.53
CA ASP A 120 9.59 -7.02 -3.59
C ASP A 120 9.26 -5.73 -4.36
N ARG A 121 8.11 -5.65 -5.04
CA ARG A 121 7.79 -4.54 -5.95
C ARG A 121 6.31 -4.22 -6.05
N PHE A 122 6.03 -2.95 -6.34
CA PHE A 122 4.69 -2.49 -6.73
C PHE A 122 4.54 -2.51 -8.26
N SER A 123 3.73 -3.44 -8.76
CA SER A 123 3.58 -3.73 -10.20
C SER A 123 2.17 -3.51 -10.78
N ARG A 124 1.18 -3.16 -9.94
CA ARG A 124 -0.21 -3.02 -10.38
C ARG A 124 -0.46 -1.63 -10.97
N ASN A 125 -0.72 -1.57 -12.27
CA ASN A 125 -1.01 -0.32 -13.00
C ASN A 125 -2.49 0.06 -12.99
N ASN A 126 -3.38 -0.90 -12.66
CA ASN A 126 -4.81 -0.62 -12.59
C ASN A 126 -5.08 0.60 -11.72
N VAL A 127 -6.05 1.39 -12.15
CA VAL A 127 -6.37 2.69 -11.57
C VAL A 127 -7.57 2.53 -10.63
N VAL A 128 -7.49 3.18 -9.48
CA VAL A 128 -8.56 3.24 -8.48
C VAL A 128 -9.13 4.64 -8.40
N HIS A 129 -10.45 4.73 -8.40
CA HIS A 129 -11.16 5.97 -8.10
C HIS A 129 -11.03 6.33 -6.61
N LEU A 130 -10.96 7.63 -6.34
CA LEU A 130 -10.79 8.19 -5.00
C LEU A 130 -11.96 9.10 -4.67
N TRP A 131 -12.64 8.79 -3.56
CA TRP A 131 -13.65 9.71 -3.05
C TRP A 131 -13.02 11.02 -2.53
N PRO A 132 -13.77 12.13 -2.49
CA PRO A 132 -13.25 13.43 -2.08
C PRO A 132 -12.50 13.42 -0.74
N PHE A 133 -13.00 12.66 0.25
CA PHE A 133 -12.35 12.56 1.56
C PHE A 133 -10.99 11.84 1.50
N VAL A 134 -10.82 10.86 0.60
CA VAL A 134 -9.55 10.15 0.39
C VAL A 134 -8.53 11.08 -0.28
N ILE A 135 -8.98 11.85 -1.28
CA ILE A 135 -8.14 12.87 -1.93
C ILE A 135 -7.65 13.88 -0.89
N HIS A 136 -8.56 14.35 -0.03
CA HIS A 136 -8.23 15.29 1.04
C HIS A 136 -7.22 14.68 2.03
N ASP A 137 -7.44 13.44 2.48
CA ASP A 137 -6.55 12.72 3.40
C ASP A 137 -5.13 12.56 2.82
N LEU A 138 -5.02 12.08 1.58
CA LEU A 138 -3.72 11.93 0.90
C LEU A 138 -3.04 13.28 0.67
N LYS A 139 -3.78 14.35 0.31
CA LYS A 139 -3.24 15.72 0.22
C LYS A 139 -2.74 16.23 1.58
N ALA A 140 -3.44 15.88 2.67
CA ALA A 140 -3.04 16.20 4.03
C ALA A 140 -1.76 15.46 4.43
N LEU A 141 -1.56 14.23 3.95
CA LEU A 141 -0.32 13.44 4.12
C LEU A 141 0.78 13.77 3.09
N GLY A 142 0.62 14.86 2.33
CA GLY A 142 1.67 15.36 1.44
C GLY A 142 1.80 14.64 0.11
N ALA A 143 0.79 13.89 -0.34
CA ALA A 143 0.81 13.15 -1.61
C ALA A 143 1.30 13.98 -2.81
N LYS A 144 0.89 15.25 -2.93
CA LYS A 144 1.32 16.16 -4.02
C LYS A 144 2.83 16.47 -4.03
N LYS A 145 3.53 16.28 -2.90
CA LYS A 145 4.99 16.40 -2.82
C LYS A 145 5.69 15.17 -3.37
N PHE A 146 5.11 13.99 -3.17
CA PHE A 146 5.66 12.72 -3.63
C PHE A 146 5.27 12.39 -5.07
N TYR A 147 4.08 12.85 -5.50
CA TYR A 147 3.53 12.66 -6.83
C TYR A 147 2.90 13.98 -7.30
N GLY A 148 3.63 14.74 -8.11
CA GLY A 148 3.22 16.10 -8.50
C GLY A 148 1.93 16.17 -9.32
N LYS A 149 1.58 15.07 -10.01
CA LYS A 149 0.34 14.92 -10.78
C LYS A 149 -0.85 14.50 -9.91
N PHE A 150 -0.66 14.23 -8.62
CA PHE A 150 -1.71 13.73 -7.73
C PHE A 150 -2.95 14.65 -7.74
N CYS A 151 -4.06 14.12 -8.27
CA CYS A 151 -5.34 14.81 -8.38
C CYS A 151 -5.20 16.28 -8.84
N ALA A 152 -4.46 16.48 -9.94
CA ALA A 152 -4.33 17.78 -10.58
C ALA A 152 -5.58 18.07 -11.44
N GLY A 153 -6.13 19.28 -11.34
CA GLY A 153 -7.40 19.60 -12.01
C GLY A 153 -8.56 18.79 -11.44
N ALA A 154 -9.35 18.18 -12.32
CA ALA A 154 -10.50 17.35 -11.99
C ALA A 154 -10.17 15.86 -11.77
N ILE A 155 -8.89 15.46 -11.84
CA ILE A 155 -8.48 14.06 -11.68
C ILE A 155 -8.83 13.56 -10.27
N ASP A 156 -9.61 12.48 -10.19
CA ASP A 156 -10.07 11.88 -8.94
C ASP A 156 -9.64 10.41 -8.79
N HIS A 157 -8.63 9.98 -9.51
CA HIS A 157 -8.12 8.60 -9.50
C HIS A 157 -6.60 8.53 -9.44
N ILE A 158 -6.08 7.33 -9.18
CA ILE A 158 -4.64 7.05 -9.13
C ILE A 158 -4.35 5.57 -9.43
N SER A 159 -3.24 5.25 -10.09
CA SER A 159 -2.76 3.86 -10.19
C SER A 159 -2.43 3.26 -8.81
N ILE A 160 -2.73 1.98 -8.61
CA ILE A 160 -2.51 1.28 -7.34
C ILE A 160 -1.04 1.39 -6.91
N ARG A 161 -0.10 1.20 -7.84
CA ARG A 161 1.34 1.32 -7.55
C ARG A 161 1.73 2.71 -7.06
N GLN A 162 1.19 3.78 -7.65
CA GLN A 162 1.53 5.14 -7.20
C GLN A 162 0.96 5.43 -5.81
N PHE A 163 -0.26 4.95 -5.51
CA PHE A 163 -0.80 5.00 -4.16
C PHE A 163 0.15 4.32 -3.16
N GLN A 164 0.54 3.07 -3.45
CA GLN A 164 1.47 2.32 -2.61
C GLN A 164 2.81 3.04 -2.42
N CYS A 165 3.40 3.59 -3.49
CA CYS A 165 4.63 4.36 -3.43
C CYS A 165 4.51 5.61 -2.54
N ILE A 166 3.41 6.36 -2.66
CA ILE A 166 3.16 7.54 -1.82
C ILE A 166 3.06 7.10 -0.36
N MET A 167 2.29 6.04 -0.07
CA MET A 167 2.06 5.63 1.30
C MET A 167 3.26 5.00 1.97
N LEU A 168 4.07 4.25 1.22
CA LEU A 168 5.31 3.70 1.73
C LEU A 168 6.26 4.83 2.15
N LYS A 169 6.42 5.87 1.33
CA LYS A 169 7.23 7.05 1.69
C LYS A 169 6.74 7.70 2.98
N VAL A 170 5.42 7.89 3.11
CA VAL A 170 4.84 8.47 4.34
C VAL A 170 5.09 7.58 5.55
N ALA A 171 4.85 6.27 5.43
CA ALA A 171 5.05 5.30 6.51
C ALA A 171 6.51 5.29 7.00
N LEU A 172 7.46 5.17 6.09
CA LEU A 172 8.90 5.19 6.40
C LEU A 172 9.33 6.50 7.09
N LEU A 173 8.84 7.65 6.61
CA LEU A 173 9.16 8.95 7.20
C LEU A 173 8.57 9.14 8.61
N LEU A 174 7.49 8.43 8.94
CA LEU A 174 6.90 8.41 10.28
C LEU A 174 7.56 7.39 11.21
N GLY A 175 8.43 6.52 10.70
CA GLY A 175 9.16 5.53 11.50
C GLY A 175 8.56 4.12 11.48
N VAL A 176 7.61 3.85 10.57
CA VAL A 176 7.11 2.49 10.33
C VAL A 176 8.25 1.63 9.77
N GLU A 177 8.44 0.46 10.34
CA GLU A 177 9.37 -0.56 9.85
C GLU A 177 8.68 -1.42 8.79
N VAL A 178 9.32 -1.62 7.63
CA VAL A 178 8.72 -2.34 6.51
C VAL A 178 9.69 -3.40 6.00
N HIS A 179 9.25 -4.65 5.98
CA HIS A 179 9.99 -5.80 5.46
C HIS A 179 9.30 -6.30 4.19
N GLU A 180 10.01 -6.27 3.07
CA GLU A 180 9.54 -6.78 1.77
C GLU A 180 10.08 -8.20 1.53
N SER A 181 9.57 -8.91 0.52
CA SER A 181 9.92 -10.31 0.26
C SER A 181 9.70 -11.26 1.44
N VAL A 182 8.84 -10.89 2.38
CA VAL A 182 8.50 -11.68 3.57
C VAL A 182 7.04 -12.08 3.53
N ALA A 183 6.78 -13.38 3.41
CA ALA A 183 5.43 -13.92 3.50
C ALA A 183 5.09 -14.30 4.94
N PHE A 184 3.94 -13.87 5.43
CA PHE A 184 3.34 -14.42 6.66
C PHE A 184 2.76 -15.80 6.35
N GLU A 185 3.06 -16.78 7.20
CA GLU A 185 2.60 -18.17 7.05
C GLU A 185 1.63 -18.57 8.18
N ASP A 186 1.99 -18.35 9.44
CA ASP A 186 1.13 -18.70 10.58
C ASP A 186 1.42 -17.88 11.83
N LEU A 187 0.48 -17.91 12.77
CA LEU A 187 0.64 -17.31 14.10
C LEU A 187 1.36 -18.29 15.02
N LEU A 188 2.25 -17.77 15.88
CA LEU A 188 2.94 -18.55 16.91
C LEU A 188 2.45 -18.08 18.28
N GLU A 189 1.79 -19.00 18.98
CA GLU A 189 1.28 -18.80 20.33
C GLU A 189 2.44 -18.69 21.34
N PRO A 190 2.30 -17.86 22.39
CA PRO A 190 3.18 -17.90 23.55
C PRO A 190 3.28 -19.33 24.12
N PRO A 191 4.48 -19.86 24.41
CA PRO A 191 4.60 -21.17 25.04
C PRO A 191 3.95 -21.18 26.44
N GLU A 192 3.28 -22.28 26.80
CA GLU A 192 2.49 -22.41 28.04
C GLU A 192 3.35 -22.49 29.31
N ASP A 193 4.54 -23.11 29.24
CA ASP A 193 5.41 -23.38 30.39
C ASP A 193 6.42 -22.26 30.68
N GLN A 194 5.94 -21.02 30.79
CA GLN A 194 6.76 -19.89 31.20
C GLN A 194 6.67 -19.73 32.73
N GLU A 195 7.22 -20.71 33.46
CA GLU A 195 7.32 -20.60 34.92
C GLU A 195 8.08 -19.32 35.29
N ASN A 196 7.42 -18.43 36.05
CA ASN A 196 8.11 -17.39 36.81
C ASN A 196 9.17 -18.10 37.66
N GLY A 197 10.45 -17.92 37.33
CA GLY A 197 11.58 -18.50 38.06
C GLY A 197 11.71 -17.96 39.49
N GLY A 198 10.75 -18.29 40.35
CA GLY A 198 10.69 -17.95 41.76
C GLY A 198 10.54 -19.23 42.58
N GLY A 199 11.64 -19.67 43.18
CA GLY A 199 11.60 -20.60 44.31
C GLY A 199 12.35 -21.91 44.11
N LYS A 200 13.66 -21.89 44.37
CA LYS A 200 14.29 -22.95 45.16
C LYS A 200 15.06 -22.30 46.30
N GLY A 201 14.35 -22.03 47.39
CA GLY A 201 14.98 -21.89 48.69
C GLY A 201 15.61 -23.23 49.05
N GLN A 202 16.93 -23.26 49.18
CA GLN A 202 17.60 -24.29 49.94
C GLN A 202 17.24 -24.06 51.41
N GLU A 203 16.42 -24.94 51.98
CA GLU A 203 16.35 -25.10 53.42
C GLU A 203 17.72 -25.59 53.91
N ASN A 204 18.42 -24.73 54.66
CA ASN A 204 19.44 -25.15 55.61
C ASN A 204 19.15 -24.42 56.92
N GLY A 205 18.98 -25.22 57.98
CA GLY A 205 18.41 -24.81 59.25
C GLY A 205 19.33 -24.03 60.19
N GLY A 206 18.71 -23.57 61.28
CA GLY A 206 19.31 -23.44 62.61
C GLY A 206 19.84 -22.06 63.00
N GLY A 207 19.16 -21.40 63.96
CA GLY A 207 19.76 -20.33 64.77
C GLY A 207 18.77 -19.39 65.45
N LYS A 208 18.61 -19.50 66.78
CA LYS A 208 17.85 -18.59 67.66
C LYS A 208 18.58 -17.24 67.84
N GLY A 209 17.84 -16.14 68.04
CA GLY A 209 18.37 -14.86 68.54
C GLY A 209 17.31 -13.77 68.73
N GLN A 210 17.36 -13.09 69.89
CA GLN A 210 16.40 -12.17 70.53
C GLN A 210 16.05 -10.83 69.84
N GLU A 211 14.96 -10.23 70.34
CA GLU A 211 14.42 -8.88 70.14
C GLU A 211 15.40 -7.72 70.43
N ASN A 212 15.27 -6.60 69.69
CA ASN A 212 14.91 -5.27 70.22
C ASN A 212 14.98 -4.15 69.16
N GLY A 213 14.10 -3.15 69.33
CA GLY A 213 14.42 -1.71 69.11
C GLY A 213 14.11 -1.10 67.75
N GLY A 214 13.27 -0.06 67.74
CA GLY A 214 12.82 0.64 66.53
C GLY A 214 13.73 1.76 66.00
N GLY A 215 13.33 2.31 64.85
CA GLY A 215 13.91 3.51 64.25
C GLY A 215 13.25 3.85 62.91
N LYS A 216 12.70 5.08 62.80
CA LYS A 216 12.17 5.68 61.58
C LYS A 216 13.31 6.04 60.61
N GLY A 217 13.08 5.90 59.30
CA GLY A 217 13.96 6.41 58.24
C GLY A 217 13.24 6.49 56.90
N GLN A 218 13.32 7.67 56.27
CA GLN A 218 12.69 8.07 55.02
C GLN A 218 13.34 7.47 53.74
N GLU A 219 12.49 7.39 52.71
CA GLU A 219 12.72 7.68 51.29
C GLU A 219 13.60 6.79 50.37
N ASN A 220 13.06 6.70 49.15
CA ASN A 220 13.66 6.38 47.85
C ASN A 220 13.92 4.91 47.50
N GLY A 221 13.09 4.40 46.58
CA GLY A 221 13.36 3.19 45.83
C GLY A 221 12.48 3.15 44.60
N GLY A 222 12.99 3.68 43.48
CA GLY A 222 12.36 3.58 42.18
C GLY A 222 12.10 2.12 41.82
N GLY A 223 10.83 1.77 41.66
CA GLY A 223 10.41 0.47 41.17
C GLY A 223 10.92 0.30 39.75
N LYS A 224 12.08 -0.36 39.59
CA LYS A 224 12.41 -1.07 38.36
C LYS A 224 11.39 -2.19 38.25
N GLY A 225 10.35 -1.98 37.44
CA GLY A 225 9.51 -3.08 36.98
C GLY A 225 10.40 -4.07 36.25
N GLN A 226 10.63 -5.24 36.84
CA GLN A 226 11.15 -6.39 36.12
C GLN A 226 10.09 -6.76 35.08
N GLU A 227 10.36 -6.49 33.80
CA GLU A 227 9.66 -7.19 32.73
C GLU A 227 10.04 -8.66 32.84
N ASN A 228 9.12 -9.48 33.33
CA ASN A 228 9.27 -10.94 33.32
C ASN A 228 9.63 -11.38 31.89
N GLY A 229 10.64 -12.24 31.74
CA GLY A 229 11.17 -12.76 30.47
C GLY A 229 10.22 -13.73 29.74
N ALA A 230 8.93 -13.40 29.76
CA ALA A 230 7.88 -14.14 29.13
C ALA A 230 7.84 -13.84 27.62
N ILE A 231 7.85 -14.89 26.81
CA ILE A 231 7.78 -14.80 25.34
C ILE A 231 6.34 -14.48 24.93
N GLY A 232 6.15 -13.38 24.20
CA GLY A 232 4.87 -12.98 23.64
C GLY A 232 4.50 -13.66 22.32
N TRP A 233 3.41 -13.19 21.71
CA TRP A 233 2.95 -13.68 20.40
C TRP A 233 3.96 -13.33 19.31
N ARG A 234 4.20 -14.30 18.42
CA ARG A 234 5.07 -14.13 17.25
C ARG A 234 4.39 -14.67 15.99
N ALA A 235 5.07 -14.58 14.86
CA ALA A 235 4.58 -15.10 13.60
C ALA A 235 5.68 -15.90 12.88
N ARG A 236 5.24 -16.93 12.16
CA ARG A 236 6.06 -17.69 11.24
C ARG A 236 6.07 -16.97 9.91
N PHE A 237 7.26 -16.76 9.37
CA PHE A 237 7.46 -16.12 8.08
C PHE A 237 8.24 -17.01 7.10
N SER A 238 8.16 -16.68 5.82
CA SER A 238 9.06 -17.18 4.79
C SER A 238 9.79 -16.01 4.13
N PRO A 239 11.13 -15.99 4.12
CA PRO A 239 12.02 -17.04 4.67
C PRO A 239 12.05 -17.03 6.22
N PRO A 240 12.27 -18.19 6.88
CA PRO A 240 12.11 -18.32 8.34
C PRO A 240 13.21 -17.65 9.16
N ASP A 241 14.40 -17.50 8.59
CA ASP A 241 15.59 -16.86 9.17
C ASP A 241 15.54 -15.32 9.12
N HIS A 242 14.47 -14.75 8.56
CA HIS A 242 14.30 -13.31 8.49
C HIS A 242 14.24 -12.68 9.91
N PRO A 243 14.91 -11.55 10.19
CA PRO A 243 14.97 -10.95 11.54
C PRO A 243 13.61 -10.67 12.18
N VAL A 244 12.60 -10.36 11.36
CA VAL A 244 11.22 -10.12 11.81
C VAL A 244 10.58 -11.34 12.50
N SER A 245 11.11 -12.56 12.31
CA SER A 245 10.65 -13.76 13.01
C SER A 245 10.82 -13.68 14.54
N GLN A 246 11.70 -12.80 15.02
CA GLN A 246 11.90 -12.53 16.45
C GLN A 246 10.97 -11.42 16.99
N TYR A 247 10.20 -10.78 16.12
CA TYR A 247 9.35 -9.66 16.52
C TYR A 247 8.12 -10.16 17.28
N GLU A 248 8.01 -9.74 18.55
CA GLU A 248 6.84 -9.96 19.38
C GLU A 248 5.84 -8.81 19.21
N PHE A 249 4.56 -9.14 19.11
CA PHE A 249 3.50 -8.16 18.91
C PHE A 249 2.26 -8.50 19.74
N ASP A 250 1.49 -7.47 20.08
CA ASP A 250 0.27 -7.61 20.88
C ASP A 250 -0.97 -7.34 19.99
N ILE A 251 -0.75 -6.73 18.82
CA ILE A 251 -1.80 -6.39 17.85
C ILE A 251 -1.37 -6.88 16.46
N MET A 252 -2.26 -7.58 15.77
CA MET A 252 -2.06 -8.02 14.39
C MET A 252 -3.18 -7.51 13.49
N VAL A 253 -2.82 -7.02 12.30
CA VAL A 253 -3.78 -6.55 11.29
C VAL A 253 -3.56 -7.26 9.97
N GLY A 254 -4.55 -8.03 9.51
CA GLY A 254 -4.57 -8.63 8.18
C GLY A 254 -5.03 -7.64 7.11
N ALA A 255 -4.11 -7.22 6.23
CA ALA A 255 -4.36 -6.31 5.11
C ALA A 255 -3.78 -6.86 3.77
N ASP A 256 -3.73 -8.18 3.63
CA ASP A 256 -3.06 -8.93 2.56
C ASP A 256 -3.96 -9.23 1.34
N GLY A 257 -5.16 -8.63 1.33
CA GLY A 257 -6.14 -8.70 0.25
C GLY A 257 -6.99 -9.96 0.30
N LYS A 258 -7.40 -10.49 -0.87
CA LYS A 258 -8.27 -11.67 -0.95
C LYS A 258 -7.64 -12.95 -0.39
N ARG A 259 -6.31 -13.04 -0.33
CA ARG A 259 -5.60 -14.23 0.18
C ARG A 259 -5.97 -14.51 1.63
N ASN A 260 -6.10 -13.46 2.44
CA ASN A 260 -6.54 -13.52 3.83
C ASN A 260 -5.85 -14.65 4.61
N THR A 261 -4.56 -14.50 4.84
CA THR A 261 -3.74 -15.51 5.52
C THR A 261 -4.13 -15.72 6.99
N LEU A 262 -4.94 -14.85 7.60
CA LEU A 262 -5.41 -15.01 8.97
C LEU A 262 -6.59 -15.98 9.08
N LYS A 263 -6.37 -17.04 9.86
CA LYS A 263 -7.36 -18.06 10.22
C LYS A 263 -8.33 -17.51 11.28
N GLY A 264 -9.46 -18.21 11.48
CA GLY A 264 -10.45 -17.87 12.51
C GLY A 264 -11.56 -16.89 12.10
N PHE A 265 -11.42 -16.20 10.96
CA PHE A 265 -12.43 -15.25 10.47
C PHE A 265 -13.41 -15.90 9.48
N LYS A 266 -14.66 -16.13 9.91
CA LYS A 266 -15.73 -16.62 9.01
C LYS A 266 -16.01 -15.60 7.90
N ARG A 267 -16.09 -16.07 6.66
CA ARG A 267 -16.39 -15.24 5.48
C ARG A 267 -17.84 -15.45 5.03
N LYS A 268 -18.49 -14.36 4.63
CA LYS A 268 -19.78 -14.39 3.94
C LYS A 268 -19.51 -14.26 2.45
N GLU A 269 -19.79 -15.32 1.70
CA GLU A 269 -19.73 -15.27 0.24
C GLU A 269 -21.10 -14.86 -0.29
N PHE A 270 -21.15 -13.78 -1.07
CA PHE A 270 -22.34 -13.38 -1.81
C PHE A 270 -22.16 -13.79 -3.27
N ARG A 271 -22.97 -14.75 -3.72
CA ARG A 271 -22.97 -15.18 -5.11
C ARG A 271 -24.10 -14.48 -5.87
N GLY A 272 -23.72 -13.44 -6.61
CA GLY A 272 -24.62 -12.72 -7.50
C GLY A 272 -24.77 -13.39 -8.88
N ARG A 273 -25.29 -12.61 -9.84
CA ARG A 273 -25.26 -12.99 -11.26
C ARG A 273 -23.81 -13.07 -11.75
N LEU A 274 -23.60 -13.89 -12.78
CA LEU A 274 -22.29 -13.98 -13.41
C LEU A 274 -21.89 -12.61 -13.98
N ALA A 275 -20.72 -12.11 -13.56
CA ALA A 275 -20.11 -10.89 -14.08
C ALA A 275 -18.63 -11.15 -14.36
N ILE A 276 -18.15 -10.77 -15.56
CA ILE A 276 -16.76 -10.95 -15.97
C ILE A 276 -16.19 -9.55 -16.26
N ALA A 277 -15.31 -9.08 -15.39
CA ALA A 277 -14.61 -7.82 -15.56
C ALA A 277 -13.29 -8.02 -16.31
N ILE A 278 -13.01 -7.15 -17.27
CA ILE A 278 -11.75 -7.08 -18.01
C ILE A 278 -11.13 -5.72 -17.72
N THR A 279 -9.86 -5.71 -17.33
CA THR A 279 -9.06 -4.48 -17.18
C THR A 279 -7.95 -4.44 -18.22
N ALA A 280 -7.76 -3.30 -18.86
CA ALA A 280 -6.69 -3.07 -19.83
C ALA A 280 -5.95 -1.77 -19.51
N ASN A 281 -4.64 -1.76 -19.73
CA ASN A 281 -3.80 -0.58 -19.59
C ASN A 281 -3.03 -0.39 -20.90
N PHE A 282 -3.22 0.76 -21.56
CA PHE A 282 -2.45 1.14 -22.73
C PHE A 282 -1.47 2.26 -22.39
N ILE A 283 -0.37 2.33 -23.14
CA ILE A 283 0.66 3.35 -22.96
C ILE A 283 0.04 4.73 -23.22
N ASN A 284 0.17 5.65 -22.27
CA ASN A 284 -0.17 7.06 -22.44
C ASN A 284 1.11 7.83 -22.77
N ARG A 285 1.23 8.33 -24.00
CA ARG A 285 2.42 9.08 -24.44
C ARG A 285 2.37 10.56 -24.06
N HIS A 286 1.26 11.00 -23.47
CA HIS A 286 1.00 12.38 -23.06
C HIS A 286 1.06 13.40 -24.21
N THR A 287 0.65 12.98 -25.41
CA THR A 287 0.45 13.88 -26.54
C THR A 287 -0.76 14.79 -26.31
N GLU A 288 -0.83 15.93 -27.00
CA GLU A 288 -1.99 16.81 -26.92
C GLU A 288 -3.28 16.13 -27.40
N ALA A 289 -3.18 15.23 -28.38
CA ALA A 289 -4.30 14.45 -28.87
C ALA A 289 -4.87 13.54 -27.77
N GLU A 290 -4.00 12.78 -27.08
CA GLU A 290 -4.39 11.97 -25.92
C GLU A 290 -4.95 12.83 -24.78
N ALA A 291 -4.41 14.03 -24.57
CA ALA A 291 -4.86 14.95 -23.51
C ALA A 291 -6.28 15.50 -23.75
N ARG A 292 -6.73 15.62 -25.00
CA ARG A 292 -8.09 16.08 -25.35
C ARG A 292 -9.19 15.01 -25.16
N VAL A 293 -8.84 13.74 -25.05
CA VAL A 293 -9.81 12.64 -24.93
C VAL A 293 -10.54 12.69 -23.59
N GLU A 294 -11.87 12.75 -23.58
CA GLU A 294 -12.63 12.78 -22.32
C GLU A 294 -12.61 11.42 -21.62
N GLU A 295 -12.64 11.47 -20.28
CA GLU A 295 -12.75 10.28 -19.44
C GLU A 295 -14.19 9.77 -19.38
N ILE A 296 -14.35 8.49 -19.02
CA ILE A 296 -15.66 7.87 -18.84
C ILE A 296 -15.74 7.42 -17.38
N SER A 297 -16.35 8.24 -16.52
CA SER A 297 -16.41 8.03 -15.05
C SER A 297 -17.31 6.87 -14.59
N GLY A 298 -17.69 5.98 -15.50
CA GLY A 298 -18.60 4.85 -15.27
C GLY A 298 -19.92 5.05 -15.98
N VAL A 299 -19.94 4.64 -17.25
CA VAL A 299 -21.18 4.55 -18.03
C VAL A 299 -21.66 3.09 -17.92
N ALA A 300 -22.84 2.91 -17.32
CA ALA A 300 -23.50 1.62 -17.28
C ALA A 300 -24.57 1.52 -18.36
N PHE A 301 -24.84 0.31 -18.85
CA PHE A 301 -25.83 0.03 -19.88
C PHE A 301 -27.19 0.68 -19.61
N ILE A 302 -27.59 0.68 -18.34
CA ILE A 302 -28.87 1.25 -17.88
C ILE A 302 -29.00 2.73 -18.25
N PHE A 303 -27.90 3.49 -18.22
CA PHE A 303 -27.91 4.94 -18.44
C PHE A 303 -27.63 5.35 -19.89
N ASN A 304 -26.96 4.50 -20.67
CA ASN A 304 -26.62 4.83 -22.06
C ASN A 304 -26.81 3.66 -23.02
N GLN A 305 -28.04 3.17 -23.11
CA GLN A 305 -28.38 1.98 -23.92
C GLN A 305 -28.03 2.17 -25.40
N LYS A 306 -28.17 3.39 -25.94
CA LYS A 306 -27.87 3.69 -27.34
C LYS A 306 -26.40 3.39 -27.66
N PHE A 307 -25.47 3.93 -26.86
CA PHE A 307 -24.04 3.68 -27.00
C PHE A 307 -23.69 2.19 -26.99
N PHE A 308 -24.25 1.40 -26.06
CA PHE A 308 -23.92 -0.03 -25.98
C PHE A 308 -24.55 -0.87 -27.10
N LYS A 309 -25.73 -0.47 -27.60
CA LYS A 309 -26.36 -1.13 -28.75
C LYS A 309 -25.52 -0.88 -30.01
N GLU A 310 -25.15 0.37 -30.28
CA GLU A 310 -24.28 0.75 -31.41
C GLU A 310 -22.91 0.04 -31.33
N LEU A 311 -22.29 0.02 -30.14
CA LEU A 311 -21.05 -0.73 -29.91
C LEU A 311 -21.19 -2.21 -30.27
N ASN A 312 -22.29 -2.85 -29.87
CA ASN A 312 -22.52 -4.26 -30.16
C ASN A 312 -22.84 -4.50 -31.64
N GLU A 313 -23.64 -3.63 -32.28
CA GLU A 313 -23.98 -3.73 -33.70
C GLU A 313 -22.74 -3.63 -34.58
N GLU A 314 -21.82 -2.72 -34.27
CA GLU A 314 -20.65 -2.46 -35.10
C GLU A 314 -19.46 -3.37 -34.74
N THR A 315 -19.26 -3.74 -33.47
CA THR A 315 -18.11 -4.57 -33.05
C THR A 315 -18.46 -6.00 -32.69
N GLY A 316 -19.72 -6.33 -32.42
CA GLY A 316 -20.15 -7.60 -31.82
C GLY A 316 -19.73 -7.78 -30.36
N ILE A 317 -19.35 -6.70 -29.67
CA ILE A 317 -18.95 -6.72 -28.25
C ILE A 317 -20.14 -6.25 -27.39
N ASP A 318 -20.60 -7.11 -26.49
CA ASP A 318 -21.73 -6.84 -25.60
C ASP A 318 -21.23 -6.59 -24.16
N LEU A 319 -21.37 -5.34 -23.71
CA LEU A 319 -20.90 -4.87 -22.41
C LEU A 319 -22.06 -4.41 -21.52
N GLU A 320 -21.89 -4.59 -20.20
CA GLU A 320 -22.79 -4.06 -19.17
C GLU A 320 -22.34 -2.70 -18.66
N ASN A 321 -21.03 -2.46 -18.60
CA ASN A 321 -20.44 -1.20 -18.19
C ASN A 321 -19.04 -1.03 -18.80
N ILE A 322 -18.62 0.23 -18.91
CA ILE A 322 -17.26 0.61 -19.25
C ILE A 322 -16.85 1.86 -18.46
N VAL A 323 -15.60 1.88 -18.03
CA VAL A 323 -14.94 3.01 -17.36
C VAL A 323 -13.62 3.24 -18.09
N TYR A 324 -13.29 4.51 -18.29
CA TYR A 324 -12.01 4.94 -18.84
C TYR A 324 -11.43 6.03 -17.95
N TYR A 325 -10.22 5.80 -17.44
CA TYR A 325 -9.42 6.79 -16.72
C TYR A 325 -8.13 7.08 -17.48
N LYS A 326 -7.77 8.36 -17.54
CA LYS A 326 -6.53 8.82 -18.14
C LYS A 326 -5.52 9.13 -17.05
N ASP A 327 -4.72 8.13 -16.71
CA ASP A 327 -3.71 8.22 -15.65
C ASP A 327 -2.30 8.11 -16.25
N GLU A 328 -1.36 7.46 -15.54
CA GLU A 328 -0.05 7.07 -16.12
C GLU A 328 -0.20 6.16 -17.35
N THR A 329 -1.33 5.47 -17.44
CA THR A 329 -1.76 4.66 -18.58
C THR A 329 -3.18 5.05 -18.97
N HIS A 330 -3.58 4.77 -20.21
CA HIS A 330 -5.00 4.73 -20.56
C HIS A 330 -5.60 3.46 -19.96
N TYR A 331 -6.32 3.61 -18.85
CA TYR A 331 -6.89 2.50 -18.10
C TYR A 331 -8.35 2.31 -18.46
N PHE A 332 -8.70 1.09 -18.83
CA PHE A 332 -10.08 0.67 -19.07
C PHE A 332 -10.46 -0.44 -18.10
N VAL A 333 -11.67 -0.37 -17.57
CA VAL A 333 -12.34 -1.52 -16.95
C VAL A 333 -13.73 -1.65 -17.53
N MET A 334 -14.09 -2.86 -17.92
CA MET A 334 -15.38 -3.17 -18.55
C MET A 334 -15.92 -4.48 -18.04
N THR A 335 -17.24 -4.59 -17.98
CA THR A 335 -17.92 -5.85 -17.67
C THR A 335 -18.53 -6.41 -18.94
N ALA A 336 -18.00 -7.53 -19.42
CA ALA A 336 -18.42 -8.15 -20.67
C ALA A 336 -19.37 -9.32 -20.40
N LYS A 337 -20.39 -9.46 -21.24
CA LYS A 337 -21.33 -10.58 -21.14
C LYS A 337 -20.68 -11.87 -21.65
N LYS A 338 -20.93 -12.99 -20.97
CA LYS A 338 -20.32 -14.29 -21.27
C LYS A 338 -20.51 -14.73 -22.72
N HIS A 339 -21.69 -14.54 -23.30
CA HIS A 339 -21.95 -14.94 -24.69
C HIS A 339 -21.10 -14.16 -25.69
N SER A 340 -20.88 -12.86 -25.46
CA SER A 340 -20.01 -12.06 -26.33
C SER A 340 -18.56 -12.53 -26.25
N LEU A 341 -18.08 -12.86 -25.04
CA LEU A 341 -16.73 -13.42 -24.87
C LEU A 341 -16.53 -14.78 -25.55
N LEU A 342 -17.58 -15.63 -25.57
CA LEU A 342 -17.56 -16.90 -26.31
C LEU A 342 -17.57 -16.67 -27.82
N ALA A 343 -18.47 -15.80 -28.31
CA ALA A 343 -18.57 -15.47 -29.73
C ALA A 343 -17.27 -14.86 -30.28
N LYS A 344 -16.57 -14.05 -29.46
CA LYS A 344 -15.27 -13.47 -29.79
C LYS A 344 -14.08 -14.37 -29.47
N HIS A 345 -14.32 -15.62 -29.07
CA HIS A 345 -13.28 -16.61 -28.78
C HIS A 345 -12.28 -16.19 -27.69
N VAL A 346 -12.68 -15.24 -26.83
CA VAL A 346 -11.92 -14.87 -25.62
C VAL A 346 -12.03 -15.98 -24.58
N ILE A 347 -13.21 -16.62 -24.50
CA ILE A 347 -13.42 -17.85 -23.76
C ILE A 347 -13.53 -18.99 -24.77
N LEU A 348 -12.62 -19.97 -24.70
CA LEU A 348 -12.58 -21.08 -25.66
C LEU A 348 -13.69 -22.11 -25.42
N LYS A 349 -14.04 -22.36 -24.15
CA LYS A 349 -15.07 -23.34 -23.77
C LYS A 349 -15.93 -22.83 -22.62
N SER A 350 -17.23 -23.03 -22.73
CA SER A 350 -18.18 -22.70 -21.66
C SER A 350 -18.12 -23.77 -20.56
N CYS A 351 -17.34 -23.54 -19.52
CA CYS A 351 -17.36 -24.39 -18.32
C CYS A 351 -18.49 -23.97 -17.36
N ARG A 352 -19.09 -24.96 -16.67
CA ARG A 352 -20.05 -24.73 -15.56
C ARG A 352 -19.45 -23.96 -14.38
N MET A 353 -18.12 -23.94 -14.28
CA MET A 353 -17.35 -23.19 -13.30
C MET A 353 -16.17 -22.53 -14.03
N ILE A 354 -16.06 -21.20 -13.97
CA ILE A 354 -14.98 -20.46 -14.62
C ILE A 354 -13.72 -20.66 -13.77
N CYS A 355 -13.04 -21.79 -13.97
CA CYS A 355 -11.76 -22.10 -13.31
C CYS A 355 -10.56 -22.04 -14.25
N TYR A 356 -10.74 -21.72 -15.54
CA TYR A 356 -9.62 -21.63 -16.47
C TYR A 356 -9.78 -20.39 -17.35
N PHE A 357 -9.15 -19.30 -16.94
CA PHE A 357 -8.91 -18.12 -17.76
C PHE A 357 -7.40 -17.95 -17.90
N PHE A 358 -6.80 -18.63 -18.87
CA PHE A 358 -5.43 -18.35 -19.29
C PHE A 358 -5.36 -18.52 -20.80
N PHE A 359 -4.65 -17.58 -21.44
CA PHE A 359 -4.39 -17.45 -22.89
C PHE A 359 -5.51 -16.85 -23.76
N PHE A 360 -5.52 -15.52 -23.88
CA PHE A 360 -5.60 -14.87 -25.21
C PHE A 360 -5.20 -13.37 -25.25
N LEU A 361 -5.12 -12.68 -24.09
CA LEU A 361 -4.77 -11.24 -24.05
C LEU A 361 -3.35 -10.92 -24.57
N LEU A 362 -2.48 -11.92 -24.74
CA LEU A 362 -1.14 -11.75 -25.30
C LEU A 362 -1.11 -11.67 -26.84
N ARG A 363 -2.15 -12.09 -27.56
CA ARG A 363 -2.11 -12.10 -29.04
C ARG A 363 -2.53 -10.79 -29.72
N PHE A 364 -3.15 -9.86 -28.98
CA PHE A 364 -3.44 -8.52 -29.52
C PHE A 364 -2.30 -7.52 -29.25
N ALA A 365 -1.45 -7.78 -28.25
CA ALA A 365 -0.28 -6.96 -27.95
C ALA A 365 0.99 -7.40 -28.72
N ALA A 366 1.03 -8.64 -29.23
CA ALA A 366 2.21 -9.20 -29.90
C ALA A 366 2.16 -9.15 -31.44
N SER A 367 1.07 -8.68 -32.06
CA SER A 367 0.95 -8.55 -33.52
C SER A 367 1.18 -7.12 -34.04
N SER A 368 1.74 -6.23 -33.23
CA SER A 368 2.12 -4.87 -33.66
C SER A 368 3.62 -4.60 -33.47
N SER A 369 4.44 -5.60 -33.80
CA SER A 369 5.87 -5.46 -34.05
C SER A 369 6.10 -5.71 -35.54
N ASP A 370 5.74 -4.73 -36.36
CA ASP A 370 6.45 -4.32 -37.56
C ASP A 370 5.50 -3.45 -38.41
N SER A 371 5.99 -2.25 -38.73
CA SER A 371 5.51 -1.36 -39.79
C SER A 371 4.03 -1.49 -40.18
N ALA A 372 3.13 -0.92 -39.39
CA ALA A 372 1.78 -0.65 -39.84
C ALA A 372 1.28 0.68 -39.27
N SER A 373 1.00 1.59 -40.17
CA SER A 373 0.36 2.89 -39.97
C SER A 373 -0.81 2.81 -38.98
N ASP A 374 -0.64 3.45 -37.82
CA ASP A 374 -1.56 4.38 -37.14
C ASP A 374 -3.09 4.14 -37.17
N THR A 375 -3.60 2.92 -37.37
CA THR A 375 -5.04 2.69 -37.58
C THR A 375 -5.71 1.82 -36.52
N SER A 376 -5.02 0.89 -35.86
CA SER A 376 -5.69 -0.01 -34.89
C SER A 376 -5.98 0.63 -33.52
N ILE A 377 -5.14 1.56 -33.07
CA ILE A 377 -5.36 2.34 -31.83
C ILE A 377 -6.32 3.50 -32.11
N PHE A 378 -6.23 4.12 -33.28
CA PHE A 378 -7.19 5.12 -33.74
C PHE A 378 -8.56 4.52 -34.02
N LEU A 379 -8.72 3.23 -34.33
CA LEU A 379 -10.05 2.64 -34.43
C LEU A 379 -10.70 2.56 -33.05
N LEU A 380 -10.09 1.95 -32.02
CA LEU A 380 -10.72 1.88 -30.70
C LEU A 380 -10.91 3.28 -30.04
N LEU A 381 -9.98 4.23 -30.27
CA LEU A 381 -10.12 5.61 -29.78
C LEU A 381 -11.03 6.51 -30.64
N ARG A 382 -11.05 6.43 -31.99
CA ARG A 382 -12.05 7.15 -32.82
C ARG A 382 -13.45 6.63 -32.56
N PHE A 383 -13.57 5.34 -32.25
CA PHE A 383 -14.85 4.70 -31.94
C PHE A 383 -15.44 5.20 -30.61
N LEU A 384 -14.58 5.45 -29.61
CA LEU A 384 -15.02 6.01 -28.33
C LEU A 384 -15.14 7.54 -28.35
N LEU A 385 -14.38 8.24 -29.21
CA LEU A 385 -14.39 9.71 -29.33
C LEU A 385 -15.38 10.27 -30.36
N ALA A 386 -15.83 9.48 -31.34
CA ALA A 386 -16.92 9.90 -32.22
C ALA A 386 -18.26 10.02 -31.44
N ALA A 387 -18.38 9.35 -30.29
CA ALA A 387 -19.56 9.38 -29.43
C ALA A 387 -19.63 10.61 -28.49
N SER A 388 -18.57 11.41 -28.35
CA SER A 388 -18.61 12.67 -27.56
C SER A 388 -18.89 13.91 -28.42
N SER A 389 -18.90 13.80 -29.75
CA SER A 389 -19.05 14.94 -30.67
C SER A 389 -20.42 15.02 -31.37
N SER A 390 -21.44 14.29 -30.90
CA SER A 390 -22.81 14.38 -31.44
C SER A 390 -23.88 14.55 -30.34
N ALA A 391 -23.50 15.16 -29.22
CA ALA A 391 -24.42 15.65 -28.20
C ALA A 391 -24.16 17.14 -27.94
N ALA A 392 -24.43 17.96 -28.94
CA ALA A 392 -24.74 19.38 -28.84
C ALA A 392 -25.84 19.70 -29.86
#